data_AF-A0A9E4LKM3-F1
#
_entry.id   AF-A0A9E4LKM3-F1
#
_cell.length_a   1.000
_cell.length_b   1.000
_cell.length_c   1.000
_cell.angle_alpha   90.00
_cell.angle_beta   90.00
_cell.angle_gamma   90.00
#
_symmetry.space_group_name_H-M   'P 1'
#
loop_
_entity.id
_entity.type
_entity.pdbx_description
1 polymer ?
#
loop_
_entity_poly.entity_id
_entity_poly.type
_entity_poly.pdbx_seq_one_letter_code
_entity_poly.pdbx_strand_id
1 'polypeptide(L)'
;MRAYINQPDVSAVGFVVDADADPVNRWREVADRITAANSDIQLPTAPDPDGTVIPENPAIGSPRIGIWIMPDNSATGELEDFVAQMIPGGDPVWPLSQDYIDGIPPEARKFDDDSITKNQVHAWLAARRFPGLVGLAIREGDLSVNNPLSQRFLTWLSRLFR
;
A
#
# COMPACT_ATOMS: atom_id res chain seq x y z
N MET A 1 2.98 0.56 -17.02
CA MET A 1 3.14 -0.61 -16.12
C MET A 1 3.44 -1.83 -16.98
N ARG A 2 4.65 -2.40 -16.90
CA ARG A 2 4.98 -3.67 -17.58
C ARG A 2 4.70 -4.78 -16.58
N ALA A 3 3.50 -5.36 -16.64
CA ALA A 3 3.08 -6.38 -15.69
C ALA A 3 3.57 -7.76 -16.19
N TYR A 4 4.19 -8.54 -15.31
CA TYR A 4 4.76 -9.85 -15.62
C TYR A 4 3.71 -10.97 -15.73
N ILE A 5 2.45 -10.60 -15.99
CA ILE A 5 1.27 -11.48 -15.93
C ILE A 5 1.37 -12.65 -16.91
N ASN A 6 2.08 -12.50 -18.03
CA ASN A 6 2.17 -13.53 -19.08
C ASN A 6 3.57 -14.15 -19.20
N GLN A 7 4.37 -14.12 -18.13
CA GLN A 7 5.69 -14.77 -18.15
C GLN A 7 5.62 -16.21 -17.61
N PRO A 8 6.13 -17.20 -18.36
CA PRO A 8 5.97 -18.61 -18.01
C PRO A 8 6.69 -19.02 -16.71
N ASP A 9 7.73 -18.29 -16.30
CA ASP A 9 8.50 -18.59 -15.07
C ASP A 9 7.98 -17.83 -13.84
N VAL A 10 6.88 -17.10 -13.95
CA VAL A 10 6.30 -16.32 -12.86
C VAL A 10 5.14 -17.09 -12.25
N SER A 11 5.25 -17.47 -10.97
CA SER A 11 4.20 -18.20 -10.23
C SER A 11 3.22 -17.28 -9.50
N ALA A 12 3.62 -16.03 -9.22
CA ALA A 12 2.77 -15.04 -8.59
C ALA A 12 3.18 -13.60 -8.95
N VAL A 13 2.21 -12.72 -9.08
CA VAL A 13 2.39 -11.27 -9.25
C VAL A 13 1.53 -10.53 -8.23
N GLY A 14 2.13 -9.60 -7.48
CA GLY A 14 1.43 -8.73 -6.55
C GLY A 14 1.35 -7.30 -7.07
N PHE A 15 0.15 -6.72 -7.06
CA PHE A 15 -0.11 -5.30 -7.27
C PHE A 15 -0.38 -4.66 -5.92
N VAL A 16 0.41 -3.66 -5.55
CA VAL A 16 0.14 -2.78 -4.41
C VAL A 16 0.06 -1.38 -4.99
N VAL A 17 -1.09 -0.72 -4.86
CA VAL A 17 -1.37 0.57 -5.49
C VAL A 17 -2.02 1.52 -4.50
N ASP A 18 -1.67 2.80 -4.55
CA ASP A 18 -2.35 3.84 -3.77
C ASP A 18 -3.82 3.97 -4.20
N ALA A 19 -4.76 4.23 -3.29
CA ALA A 19 -6.14 4.57 -3.65
C ALA A 19 -6.25 6.01 -4.15
N ASP A 20 -5.30 6.86 -3.75
CA ASP A 20 -5.38 8.32 -3.86
C ASP A 20 -6.76 8.78 -3.34
N ALA A 21 -7.56 9.45 -4.17
CA ALA A 21 -8.87 9.99 -3.80
C ALA A 21 -10.09 9.10 -4.15
N ASP A 22 -9.94 8.02 -4.93
CA ASP A 22 -11.06 7.16 -5.35
C ASP A 22 -10.65 5.68 -5.42
N PRO A 23 -10.82 4.91 -4.31
CA PRO A 23 -10.45 3.49 -4.26
C PRO A 23 -11.29 2.63 -5.22
N VAL A 24 -12.53 3.02 -5.51
CA VAL A 24 -13.41 2.27 -6.41
C VAL A 24 -12.95 2.43 -7.85
N ASN A 25 -12.65 3.66 -8.27
CA ASN A 25 -12.10 3.88 -9.60
C ASN A 25 -10.70 3.26 -9.73
N ARG A 26 -9.85 3.37 -8.71
CA ARG A 26 -8.52 2.73 -8.70
C ARG A 26 -8.61 1.22 -8.85
N TRP A 27 -9.55 0.56 -8.17
CA TRP A 27 -9.82 -0.87 -8.37
C TRP A 27 -10.16 -1.18 -9.83
N ARG A 28 -11.08 -0.42 -10.43
CA ARG A 28 -11.46 -0.61 -11.84
C ARG A 28 -10.27 -0.43 -12.78
N GLU A 29 -9.45 0.59 -12.58
CA GLU A 29 -8.26 0.83 -13.39
C GLU A 29 -7.25 -0.32 -13.33
N VAL A 30 -7.03 -0.90 -12.13
CA VAL A 30 -6.18 -2.08 -11.98
C VAL A 30 -6.81 -3.29 -12.68
N ALA A 31 -8.11 -3.51 -12.48
CA ALA A 31 -8.84 -4.61 -13.08
C ALA A 31 -8.85 -4.56 -14.62
N ASP A 32 -9.07 -3.37 -15.19
CA ASP A 32 -9.05 -3.14 -16.64
C ASP A 32 -7.67 -3.40 -17.22
N ARG A 33 -6.59 -3.02 -16.51
CA ARG A 33 -5.22 -3.28 -16.96
C ARG A 33 -4.86 -4.76 -16.92
N ILE A 34 -5.36 -5.50 -15.94
CA ILE A 34 -5.16 -6.96 -15.86
C ILE A 34 -5.92 -7.64 -16.99
N THR A 35 -7.20 -7.28 -17.18
CA THR A 35 -8.04 -7.80 -18.27
C THR A 35 -7.46 -7.48 -19.65
N ALA A 36 -6.89 -6.28 -19.83
CA ALA A 36 -6.22 -5.91 -21.08
C ALA A 36 -4.94 -6.72 -21.34
N ALA A 37 -4.26 -7.19 -20.28
CA ALA A 37 -3.09 -8.06 -20.40
C ALA A 37 -3.48 -9.52 -20.70
N ASN A 38 -4.61 -9.99 -20.16
CA ASN A 38 -5.18 -11.29 -20.43
C ASN A 38 -6.69 -11.28 -20.12
N SER A 39 -7.52 -11.31 -21.17
CA SER A 39 -8.97 -11.17 -21.07
C SER A 39 -9.68 -12.39 -20.45
N ASP A 40 -8.99 -13.52 -20.33
CA ASP A 40 -9.55 -14.74 -19.75
C ASP A 40 -9.47 -14.74 -18.21
N ILE A 41 -8.71 -13.80 -17.62
CA ILE A 41 -8.62 -13.63 -16.17
C ILE A 41 -9.92 -13.04 -15.64
N GLN A 42 -10.58 -13.78 -14.75
CA GLN A 42 -11.79 -13.33 -14.07
C GLN A 42 -11.43 -12.60 -12.77
N LEU A 43 -11.90 -11.36 -12.65
CA LEU A 43 -11.72 -10.53 -11.46
C LEU A 43 -13.07 -10.30 -10.76
N PRO A 44 -13.10 -10.17 -9.43
CA PRO A 44 -14.32 -9.82 -8.72
C PRO A 44 -14.74 -8.38 -9.06
N THR A 45 -16.02 -8.08 -8.87
CA THR A 45 -16.57 -6.73 -9.15
C THR A 45 -16.09 -5.68 -8.15
N ALA A 46 -15.65 -6.09 -6.97
CA ALA A 46 -15.10 -5.24 -5.91
C ALA A 46 -13.90 -5.94 -5.25
N PRO A 47 -12.95 -5.18 -4.67
CA PRO A 47 -11.83 -5.77 -3.95
C PRO A 47 -12.29 -6.52 -2.70
N ASP A 48 -11.61 -7.61 -2.38
CA ASP A 48 -11.68 -8.25 -1.06
C ASP A 48 -11.06 -7.31 0.00
N PRO A 49 -11.77 -6.99 1.10
CA PRO A 49 -11.23 -6.17 2.20
C PRO A 49 -9.96 -6.72 2.82
N ASP A 50 -9.77 -8.05 2.81
CA ASP A 50 -8.55 -8.70 3.31
C ASP A 50 -7.44 -8.76 2.25
N GLY A 51 -7.65 -8.16 1.08
CA GLY A 51 -6.76 -8.18 -0.08
C GLY A 51 -7.16 -9.28 -1.07
N THR A 52 -7.26 -8.92 -2.35
CA THR A 52 -7.73 -9.85 -3.38
C THR A 52 -6.62 -10.77 -3.82
N VAL A 53 -6.92 -12.07 -3.98
CA VAL A 53 -6.03 -13.05 -4.59
C VAL A 53 -6.82 -13.87 -5.62
N ILE A 54 -6.42 -13.76 -6.88
CA ILE A 54 -6.89 -14.61 -7.98
C ILE A 54 -5.96 -15.82 -8.04
N PRO A 55 -6.49 -17.07 -7.98
CA PRO A 55 -5.67 -18.26 -8.07
C PRO A 55 -4.98 -18.37 -9.44
N GLU A 56 -3.88 -19.10 -9.49
CA GLU A 56 -3.25 -19.45 -10.78
C GLU A 56 -4.22 -20.24 -11.65
N ASN A 57 -4.10 -20.07 -12.95
CA ASN A 57 -4.84 -20.84 -13.93
C ASN A 57 -3.91 -21.29 -15.07
N PRO A 58 -3.35 -22.52 -14.97
CA PRO A 58 -2.45 -23.07 -15.98
C PRO A 58 -3.07 -23.19 -17.38
N ALA A 59 -4.39 -23.35 -17.48
CA ALA A 59 -5.07 -23.50 -18.78
C ALA A 59 -4.96 -22.23 -19.65
N ILE A 60 -4.79 -21.07 -19.02
CA ILE A 60 -4.63 -19.77 -19.67
C ILE A 60 -3.25 -19.15 -19.40
N GLY A 61 -2.32 -19.93 -18.83
CA GLY A 61 -0.97 -19.47 -18.48
C GLY A 61 -0.95 -18.30 -17.48
N SER A 62 -1.96 -18.21 -16.60
CA SER A 62 -2.07 -17.10 -15.65
C SER A 62 -1.44 -17.46 -14.30
N PRO A 63 -0.55 -16.61 -13.75
CA PRO A 63 0.00 -16.79 -12.41
C PRO A 63 -1.05 -16.48 -11.33
N ARG A 64 -0.74 -16.76 -10.07
CA ARG A 64 -1.52 -16.14 -8.97
C ARG A 64 -1.38 -14.62 -9.05
N ILE A 65 -2.49 -13.91 -8.92
CA ILE A 65 -2.50 -12.44 -8.95
C ILE A 65 -3.04 -11.93 -7.62
N GLY A 66 -2.24 -11.18 -6.88
CA GLY A 66 -2.69 -10.47 -5.71
C GLY A 66 -2.87 -9.00 -6.01
N ILE A 67 -3.92 -8.39 -5.46
CA ILE A 67 -4.17 -6.95 -5.54
C ILE A 67 -4.43 -6.43 -4.14
N TRP A 68 -3.67 -5.40 -3.75
CA TRP A 68 -3.89 -4.60 -2.55
C TRP A 68 -4.04 -3.13 -2.96
N ILE A 69 -5.17 -2.52 -2.59
CA ILE A 69 -5.37 -1.08 -2.74
C ILE A 69 -5.05 -0.45 -1.39
N MET A 70 -4.07 0.45 -1.32
CA MET A 70 -3.72 1.13 -0.08
C MET A 70 -4.86 2.07 0.37
N PRO A 71 -4.89 2.40 1.67
CA PRO A 71 -4.10 1.75 2.72
C PRO A 71 -4.64 0.37 3.08
N ASP A 72 -5.94 0.11 2.88
CA ASP A 72 -6.63 -1.04 3.52
C ASP A 72 -7.69 -1.76 2.65
N ASN A 73 -7.62 -1.61 1.32
CA ASN A 73 -8.55 -2.09 0.30
C ASN A 73 -9.92 -1.40 0.26
N SER A 74 -10.15 -0.38 1.10
CA SER A 74 -11.47 0.27 1.19
C SER A 74 -11.42 1.80 1.26
N ALA A 75 -10.45 2.35 1.98
CA ALA A 75 -10.30 3.78 2.19
C ALA A 75 -9.55 4.45 1.04
N THR A 76 -9.71 5.77 0.95
CA THR A 76 -8.77 6.63 0.23
C THR A 76 -7.42 6.65 0.95
N GLY A 77 -6.36 7.01 0.24
CA GLY A 77 -5.05 7.22 0.82
C GLY A 77 -3.93 6.50 0.10
N GLU A 78 -2.75 6.68 0.65
CA GLU A 78 -1.47 6.26 0.09
C GLU A 78 -0.73 5.33 1.05
N LEU A 79 0.46 4.89 0.64
CA LEU A 79 1.40 4.17 1.49
C LEU A 79 1.61 4.86 2.85
N GLU A 80 1.72 6.18 2.89
CA GLU A 80 1.99 6.90 4.14
C GLU A 80 0.82 6.81 5.14
N ASP A 81 -0.42 6.71 4.69
CA ASP A 81 -1.56 6.43 5.58
C ASP A 81 -1.47 5.04 6.20
N PHE A 82 -0.99 4.05 5.44
CA PHE A 82 -0.69 2.72 5.97
C PHE A 82 0.47 2.76 6.97
N VAL A 83 1.55 3.47 6.65
CA VAL A 83 2.74 3.60 7.52
C VAL A 83 2.40 4.31 8.84
N ALA A 84 1.55 5.33 8.81
CA ALA A 84 1.09 6.02 10.01
C ALA A 84 0.43 5.06 11.01
N GLN A 85 -0.33 4.06 10.52
CA GLN A 85 -0.93 3.00 11.36
C GLN A 85 0.09 2.02 11.94
N MET A 86 1.30 1.96 11.36
CA MET A 86 2.40 1.13 11.86
C MET A 86 3.23 1.83 12.93
N ILE A 87 3.12 3.15 13.08
CA ILE A 87 3.86 3.88 14.11
C ILE A 87 3.37 3.41 15.50
N PRO A 88 4.27 2.98 16.41
CA PRO A 88 3.86 2.47 17.71
C PRO A 88 3.04 3.48 18.52
N GLY A 89 1.95 3.00 19.13
CA GLY A 89 1.17 3.80 20.06
C GLY A 89 2.05 4.31 21.20
N GLY A 90 2.07 5.63 21.39
CA GLY A 90 2.92 6.28 22.40
C GLY A 90 4.34 6.61 21.95
N ASP A 91 4.71 6.44 20.67
CA ASP A 91 5.95 7.01 20.14
C ASP A 91 5.93 8.53 20.36
N PRO A 92 6.91 9.11 21.09
CA PRO A 92 6.87 10.51 21.48
C PRO A 92 7.19 11.47 20.33
N VAL A 93 7.75 10.97 19.22
CA VAL A 93 8.14 11.78 18.06
C VAL A 93 6.99 11.92 17.08
N TRP A 94 6.05 10.98 17.06
CA TRP A 94 4.88 11.06 16.19
C TRP A 94 4.07 12.37 16.38
N PRO A 95 3.58 12.72 17.58
CA PRO A 95 2.86 13.98 17.77
C PRO A 95 3.73 15.21 17.43
N LEU A 96 5.03 15.19 17.73
CA LEU A 96 5.94 16.28 17.37
C LEU A 96 6.07 16.47 15.85
N SER A 97 6.00 15.37 15.10
CA SER A 97 6.06 15.38 13.64
C SER A 97 4.76 15.94 13.05
N GLN A 98 3.63 15.59 13.66
CA GLN A 98 2.32 16.14 13.30
C GLN A 98 2.27 17.64 13.59
N ASP A 99 2.61 18.06 14.82
CA ASP A 99 2.65 19.46 15.23
C ASP A 99 3.56 20.30 14.34
N TYR A 100 4.74 19.76 13.97
CA TYR A 100 5.67 20.45 13.08
C TYR A 100 5.06 20.72 11.71
N ILE A 101 4.44 19.71 11.08
CA ILE A 101 3.85 19.84 9.74
C ILE A 101 2.57 20.69 9.76
N ASP A 102 1.71 20.46 10.74
CA ASP A 102 0.44 21.17 10.88
C ASP A 102 0.65 22.65 11.23
N GLY A 103 1.73 22.95 11.94
CA GLY A 103 2.16 24.31 12.28
C GLY A 103 2.75 25.11 11.12
N ILE A 104 3.04 24.51 9.96
CA ILE A 104 3.51 25.24 8.78
C ILE A 104 2.29 25.97 8.17
N PRO A 105 2.31 27.31 8.09
CA PRO A 105 1.18 28.05 7.55
C PRO A 105 1.04 27.80 6.04
N PRO A 106 -0.18 27.83 5.47
CA PRO A 106 -0.42 27.46 4.07
C PRO A 106 0.49 28.18 3.06
N GLU A 107 0.79 29.46 3.27
CA GLU A 107 1.67 30.26 2.41
C GLU A 107 3.15 29.84 2.43
N ALA A 108 3.56 29.09 3.45
CA ALA A 108 4.93 28.56 3.59
C ALA A 108 5.02 27.07 3.19
N ARG A 109 3.89 26.38 3.00
CA ARG A 109 3.87 24.98 2.58
C ARG A 109 4.42 24.84 1.16
N LYS A 110 5.19 23.78 0.94
CA LYS A 110 5.65 23.35 -0.39
C LYS A 110 5.02 22.02 -0.81
N PHE A 111 3.91 21.69 -0.17
CA PHE A 111 3.13 20.48 -0.34
C PHE A 111 1.65 20.85 -0.24
N ASP A 112 0.81 20.06 -0.88
CA ASP A 112 -0.64 20.26 -0.91
C ASP A 112 -1.29 19.62 0.31
N ASP A 113 -2.54 19.99 0.62
CA ASP A 113 -3.26 19.50 1.79
C ASP A 113 -3.46 17.97 1.75
N ASP A 114 -3.60 17.38 0.56
CA ASP A 114 -3.69 15.93 0.37
C ASP A 114 -2.39 15.19 0.76
N SER A 115 -1.26 15.91 0.89
CA SER A 115 0.04 15.35 1.28
C SER A 115 0.38 15.56 2.76
N ILE A 116 -0.57 15.96 3.61
CA ILE A 116 -0.30 16.19 5.05
C ILE A 116 0.24 14.93 5.72
N THR A 117 -0.47 13.78 5.65
CA THR A 117 0.00 12.53 6.28
C THR A 117 1.38 12.13 5.76
N LYS A 118 1.61 12.28 4.45
CA LYS A 118 2.91 12.01 3.83
C LYS A 118 4.03 12.83 4.45
N ASN A 119 3.84 14.13 4.61
CA ASN A 119 4.84 14.99 5.23
C ASN A 119 5.02 14.69 6.72
N GLN A 120 3.96 14.35 7.45
CA GLN A 120 4.05 13.95 8.87
C GLN A 120 4.88 12.67 9.03
N VAL A 121 4.63 11.65 8.21
CA VAL A 121 5.42 10.40 8.19
C VAL A 121 6.88 10.68 7.85
N HIS A 122 7.16 11.52 6.85
CA HIS A 122 8.53 11.89 6.49
C HIS A 122 9.26 12.68 7.59
N ALA A 123 8.56 13.58 8.28
CA ALA A 123 9.11 14.28 9.45
C ALA A 123 9.45 13.30 10.58
N TRP A 124 8.59 12.32 10.83
CA TRP A 124 8.87 11.25 11.81
C TRP A 124 10.07 10.38 11.40
N LEU A 125 10.14 10.00 10.11
CA LEU A 125 11.24 9.24 9.54
C LEU A 125 12.57 9.99 9.64
N ALA A 126 12.57 11.32 9.55
CA ALA A 126 13.78 12.14 9.66
C ALA A 126 14.43 12.05 11.06
N ALA A 127 13.67 11.65 12.08
CA ALA A 127 14.14 11.47 13.45
C ALA A 127 14.55 10.02 13.78
N ARG A 128 14.53 9.10 12.80
CA ARG A 128 14.99 7.72 13.01
C ARG A 128 16.51 7.60 12.89
N ARG A 129 17.07 6.48 13.41
CA ARG A 129 18.51 6.19 13.30
C ARG A 129 19.01 6.23 11.86
N PHE A 130 18.22 5.69 10.94
CA PHE A 130 18.46 5.78 9.50
C PHE A 130 17.32 6.57 8.85
N PRO A 131 17.51 7.87 8.62
CA PRO A 131 16.42 8.75 8.24
C PRO A 131 15.94 8.52 6.80
N GLY A 132 14.66 8.80 6.58
CA GLY A 132 14.10 9.06 5.25
C GLY A 132 13.51 7.88 4.48
N LEU A 133 13.72 6.63 4.89
CA LEU A 133 13.19 5.45 4.18
C LEU A 133 12.31 4.57 5.07
N VAL A 134 11.04 4.39 4.68
CA VAL A 134 10.09 3.48 5.34
C VAL A 134 10.66 2.07 5.47
N GLY A 135 11.26 1.53 4.40
CA GLY A 135 11.82 0.18 4.40
C GLY A 135 12.94 -0.01 5.44
N LEU A 136 13.72 1.03 5.74
CA LEU A 136 14.71 0.97 6.82
C LEU A 136 14.06 1.04 8.20
N ALA A 137 13.04 1.89 8.38
CA ALA A 137 12.28 1.95 9.63
C ALA A 137 11.59 0.60 9.97
N ILE A 138 11.07 -0.12 8.97
CA ILE A 138 10.57 -1.50 9.16
C ILE A 138 11.71 -2.42 9.60
N ARG A 139 12.85 -2.38 8.90
CA ARG A 139 14.00 -3.27 9.16
C ARG A 139 14.59 -3.07 10.56
N GLU A 140 14.65 -1.84 11.03
CA GLU A 140 15.17 -1.51 12.37
C GLU A 140 14.15 -1.74 13.49
N GLY A 141 12.90 -2.10 13.16
CA GLY A 141 11.85 -2.33 14.14
C GLY A 141 11.22 -1.05 14.70
N ASP A 142 11.43 0.09 14.03
CA ASP A 142 10.78 1.36 14.40
C ASP A 142 9.28 1.35 14.12
N LEU A 143 8.84 0.54 13.16
CA LEU A 143 7.43 0.37 12.78
C LEU A 143 6.89 -0.97 13.31
N SER A 144 5.74 -0.92 13.98
CA SER A 144 5.03 -2.07 14.51
C SER A 144 4.23 -2.78 13.42
N VAL A 145 4.58 -4.03 13.16
CA VAL A 145 3.83 -4.92 12.25
C VAL A 145 2.71 -5.70 12.95
N ASN A 146 2.53 -5.51 14.26
CA ASN A 146 1.58 -6.30 15.06
C ASN A 146 0.17 -5.70 15.10
N ASN A 147 -0.05 -4.53 14.48
CA ASN A 147 -1.38 -3.94 14.39
C ASN A 147 -2.26 -4.73 13.39
N PRO A 148 -3.60 -4.68 13.53
CA PRO A 148 -4.51 -5.45 12.69
C PRO A 148 -4.35 -5.22 11.18
N LEU A 149 -4.08 -3.97 10.75
CA LEU A 149 -3.93 -3.64 9.34
C LEU A 149 -2.68 -4.30 8.74
N SER A 150 -1.54 -4.22 9.44
CA SER A 150 -0.31 -4.90 9.02
C SER A 150 -0.46 -6.42 9.02
N GLN A 151 -1.17 -7.00 10.00
CA GLN A 151 -1.41 -8.45 10.02
C GLN A 151 -2.30 -8.92 8.86
N ARG A 152 -3.31 -8.13 8.47
CA ARG A 152 -4.10 -8.41 7.25
C ARG A 152 -3.23 -8.37 6.00
N PHE A 153 -2.39 -7.34 5.85
CA PHE A 153 -1.47 -7.22 4.72
C PHE A 153 -0.48 -8.39 4.64
N LEU A 154 0.11 -8.79 5.78
CA LEU A 154 1.01 -9.95 5.86
C LEU A 154 0.29 -11.25 5.53
N THR A 155 -0.96 -11.40 5.96
CA THR A 155 -1.80 -12.56 5.63
C THR A 155 -2.08 -12.61 4.13
N TRP A 156 -2.37 -11.46 3.50
CA TRP A 156 -2.51 -11.36 2.05
C TRP A 156 -1.23 -11.75 1.29
N LEU A 157 -0.07 -11.20 1.67
CA LEU A 157 1.23 -11.59 1.09
C LEU A 157 1.47 -13.10 1.21
N SER A 158 1.15 -13.67 2.38
CA SER A 158 1.28 -15.10 2.66
C SER A 158 0.27 -15.96 1.92
N ARG A 159 -0.86 -15.42 1.44
CA ARG A 159 -1.79 -16.13 0.54
C ARG A 159 -1.30 -16.09 -0.90
N LEU A 160 -0.68 -14.98 -1.30
CA LEU A 160 -0.19 -14.74 -2.67
C LEU A 160 1.08 -15.56 -3.01
N PHE A 161 2.09 -15.54 -2.13
CA PHE A 161 3.44 -16.04 -2.44
C PHE A 161 3.77 -17.41 -1.85
N ARG A 162 2.77 -18.23 -1.51
CA ARG A 162 3.01 -19.59 -0.97
C ARG A 162 3.82 -20.47 -1.89
#